data_AF-A0A8C5L2E7-F1
#
_entry.id   AF-A0A8C5L2E7-F1
#
_cell.length_a   1.000
_cell.length_b   1.000
_cell.length_c   1.000
_cell.angle_alpha   90.00
_cell.angle_beta   90.00
_cell.angle_gamma   90.00
#
_symmetry.space_group_name_H-M   'P 1'
#
loop_
_entity.id
_entity.type
_entity.pdbx_description
1 polymer ?
#
loop_
_entity_poly.entity_id
_entity_poly.type
_entity_poly.pdbx_seq_one_letter_code
_entity_poly.pdbx_strand_id
1 'polypeptide(L)'
;MVAFAGWSLPVQYRDSHVESHVHTRRHCSLFGVSHMLQTKIFGCDRVKLLETGGILDDLIVTNTTEGHLYVVSNAGCWDKDLALMQDKVKEFQNRGSAVGLEVIDNALLALQGPTAAGVADDLRKLPFRTSAVMEVFGVSGCPVTHCGYTGKDGVEISVPTSEAVHLATALLENPEVKLAGLAARDSLHLEAGLCLYGNDIDEHTTPGEGSLGWTLGKRRRAIMDFPGAKVIVPQLKGEVQRRRVGLICEGVPTWAHRPILSMEGTMIGTVTRGCPSPCLKKNVAMGYVPSKYTGTRISIHLPPSPQAK
;
A
#
# COMPACT_ATOMS: atom_id res chain seq x y z
N MET A 1 -2.06 -16.94 -14.42
CA MET A 1 -1.38 -16.79 -13.11
C MET A 1 0.07 -16.46 -13.36
N VAL A 2 0.72 -15.74 -12.44
CA VAL A 2 2.15 -15.37 -12.47
C VAL A 2 2.74 -15.51 -11.06
N ALA A 3 4.06 -15.66 -10.97
CA ALA A 3 4.77 -15.60 -9.71
C ALA A 3 4.82 -14.16 -9.18
N PHE A 4 4.48 -13.95 -7.91
CA PHE A 4 4.55 -12.67 -7.23
C PHE A 4 4.87 -12.90 -5.74
N ALA A 5 6.05 -12.46 -5.28
CA ALA A 5 6.53 -12.66 -3.90
C ALA A 5 6.45 -14.13 -3.41
N GLY A 6 6.71 -15.09 -4.30
CA GLY A 6 6.60 -16.53 -3.97
C GLY A 6 5.19 -17.13 -4.11
N TRP A 7 4.19 -16.31 -4.41
CA TRP A 7 2.80 -16.74 -4.60
C TRP A 7 2.42 -16.84 -6.08
N SER A 8 1.39 -17.64 -6.39
CA SER A 8 0.76 -17.70 -7.70
C SER A 8 -0.48 -16.82 -7.71
N LEU A 9 -0.46 -15.69 -8.43
CA LEU A 9 -1.55 -14.72 -8.46
C LEU A 9 -1.95 -14.35 -9.89
N PRO A 10 -3.20 -13.92 -10.14
CA PRO A 10 -3.62 -13.49 -11.46
C PRO A 10 -3.07 -12.09 -11.75
N VAL A 11 -2.23 -11.97 -12.79
CA VAL A 11 -1.84 -10.66 -13.32
C VAL A 11 -3.06 -9.90 -13.86
N GLN A 12 -3.98 -10.63 -14.49
CA GLN A 12 -5.29 -10.19 -14.95
C GLN A 12 -6.23 -11.40 -15.10
N TYR A 13 -7.49 -11.14 -15.38
CA TYR A 13 -8.51 -12.14 -15.72
C TYR A 13 -8.87 -12.05 -17.21
N ARG A 14 -10.15 -12.21 -17.57
CA ARG A 14 -10.63 -12.16 -18.96
C ARG A 14 -10.57 -10.75 -19.55
N ASP A 15 -11.05 -9.76 -18.81
CA ASP A 15 -11.00 -8.35 -19.22
C ASP A 15 -9.55 -7.87 -19.22
N SER A 16 -9.22 -6.92 -20.10
CA SER A 16 -7.90 -6.29 -20.08
C SER A 16 -7.67 -5.56 -18.75
N HIS A 17 -6.42 -5.41 -18.32
CA HIS A 17 -6.13 -4.68 -17.08
C HIS A 17 -6.57 -3.20 -17.14
N VAL A 18 -6.66 -2.61 -18.35
CA VAL A 18 -7.17 -1.26 -18.59
C VAL A 18 -8.69 -1.20 -18.34
N GLU A 19 -9.45 -2.17 -18.87
CA GLU A 19 -10.90 -2.27 -18.62
C GLU A 19 -11.19 -2.56 -17.14
N SER A 20 -10.45 -3.49 -16.53
CA SER A 20 -10.56 -3.82 -15.11
C SER A 20 -10.24 -2.60 -14.21
N HIS A 21 -9.23 -1.81 -14.56
CA HIS A 21 -8.94 -0.55 -13.89
C HIS A 21 -10.12 0.42 -13.98
N VAL A 22 -10.63 0.69 -15.19
CA VAL A 22 -11.74 1.61 -15.40
C VAL A 22 -13.01 1.14 -14.69
N HIS A 23 -13.27 -0.18 -14.69
CA HIS A 23 -14.36 -0.79 -13.95
C HIS A 23 -14.25 -0.50 -12.45
N THR A 24 -13.07 -0.72 -11.85
CA THR A 24 -12.83 -0.45 -10.43
C THR A 24 -13.09 1.01 -10.05
N ARG A 25 -12.83 1.94 -10.98
CA ARG A 25 -13.05 3.38 -10.77
C ARG A 25 -14.54 3.78 -10.85
N ARG A 26 -15.36 2.99 -11.53
CA ARG A 26 -16.79 3.27 -11.82
C ARG A 26 -17.77 2.44 -10.98
N HIS A 27 -17.41 1.21 -10.63
CA HIS A 27 -18.23 0.25 -9.89
C HIS A 27 -17.43 -0.26 -8.69
N CYS A 28 -17.18 -1.57 -8.59
CA CYS A 28 -16.21 -2.13 -7.67
C CYS A 28 -15.55 -3.39 -8.22
N SER A 29 -14.35 -3.68 -7.73
CA SER A 29 -13.61 -4.88 -8.07
C SER A 29 -13.14 -5.61 -6.83
N LEU A 30 -13.12 -6.94 -6.92
CA LEU A 30 -12.62 -7.85 -5.90
C LEU A 30 -11.17 -8.26 -6.21
N PHE A 31 -10.29 -8.08 -5.23
CA PHE A 31 -8.89 -8.45 -5.28
C PHE A 31 -8.59 -9.52 -4.24
N GLY A 32 -7.94 -10.60 -4.66
CA GLY A 32 -7.35 -11.59 -3.75
C GLY A 32 -5.99 -11.10 -3.24
N VAL A 33 -5.91 -10.72 -1.96
CA VAL A 33 -4.70 -10.15 -1.35
C VAL A 33 -4.21 -10.98 -0.15
N SER A 34 -4.57 -12.25 -0.13
CA SER A 34 -4.30 -13.19 0.98
C SER A 34 -2.82 -13.53 1.19
N HIS A 35 -1.94 -13.08 0.29
CA HIS A 35 -0.48 -13.24 0.38
C HIS A 35 0.17 -12.24 1.35
N MET A 36 -0.55 -11.17 1.74
CA MET A 36 -0.06 -10.16 2.67
C MET A 36 0.14 -10.73 4.07
N LEU A 37 1.14 -10.25 4.81
CA LEU A 37 1.37 -10.65 6.19
C LEU A 37 0.30 -10.06 7.09
N GLN A 38 -0.43 -10.91 7.81
CA GLN A 38 -1.38 -10.51 8.83
C GLN A 38 -0.87 -10.94 10.21
N THR A 39 -0.75 -9.98 11.13
CA THR A 39 -0.36 -10.28 12.52
C THR A 39 -1.25 -9.59 13.54
N LYS A 40 -1.31 -10.18 14.75
CA LYS A 40 -1.89 -9.55 15.93
C LYS A 40 -0.81 -9.33 16.97
N ILE A 41 -0.78 -8.15 17.58
CA ILE A 41 0.12 -7.81 18.68
C ILE A 41 -0.71 -7.61 19.94
N PHE A 42 -0.49 -8.45 20.95
CA PHE A 42 -1.25 -8.49 22.20
C PHE A 42 -0.45 -7.98 23.39
N GLY A 43 -1.11 -7.85 24.53
CA GLY A 43 -0.50 -7.45 25.79
C GLY A 43 -0.60 -5.95 26.06
N CYS A 44 -0.36 -5.53 27.30
CA CYS A 44 -0.52 -4.13 27.72
C CYS A 44 0.54 -3.21 27.11
N ASP A 45 1.70 -3.75 26.71
CA ASP A 45 2.80 -2.99 26.10
C ASP A 45 2.80 -3.02 24.56
N ARG A 46 1.77 -3.61 23.92
CA ARG A 46 1.65 -3.75 22.45
C ARG A 46 1.88 -2.47 21.66
N VAL A 47 1.41 -1.33 22.18
CA VAL A 47 1.58 -0.02 21.52
C VAL A 47 3.06 0.36 21.48
N LYS A 48 3.80 0.19 22.58
CA LYS A 48 5.22 0.56 22.68
C LYS A 48 6.09 -0.23 21.70
N LEU A 49 5.73 -1.48 21.39
CA LEU A 49 6.48 -2.32 20.47
C LEU A 49 6.48 -1.75 19.04
N LEU A 50 5.32 -1.34 18.50
CA LEU A 50 5.23 -0.80 17.14
C LEU A 50 5.88 0.58 16.98
N GLU A 51 6.20 1.25 18.08
CA GLU A 51 6.75 2.59 18.05
C GLU A 51 8.24 2.67 17.66
N THR A 52 8.88 1.52 17.42
CA THR A 52 10.33 1.39 17.18
C THR A 52 10.74 1.21 15.70
N GLY A 53 10.03 1.78 14.71
CA GLY A 53 10.35 1.60 13.28
C GLY A 53 10.80 2.87 12.51
N GLY A 54 11.73 2.70 11.55
CA GLY A 54 11.92 3.58 10.38
C GLY A 54 11.18 3.01 9.15
N ILE A 55 11.42 3.50 7.92
CA ILE A 55 10.88 2.81 6.73
C ILE A 55 11.72 1.54 6.50
N LEU A 56 11.22 0.43 7.03
CA LEU A 56 11.70 -0.92 6.75
C LEU A 56 10.67 -1.70 5.94
N ASP A 57 9.39 -1.38 6.12
CA ASP A 57 8.28 -1.69 5.23
C ASP A 57 7.19 -0.63 5.49
N ASP A 58 6.19 -0.52 4.61
CA ASP A 58 4.95 0.17 4.93
C ASP A 58 3.86 -0.81 5.36
N LEU A 59 3.05 -0.40 6.34
CA LEU A 59 2.04 -1.26 6.95
C LEU A 59 0.78 -0.47 7.32
N ILE A 60 -0.33 -1.19 7.48
CA ILE A 60 -1.54 -0.69 8.14
C ILE A 60 -1.60 -1.29 9.53
N VAL A 61 -1.80 -0.43 10.54
CA VAL A 61 -2.05 -0.84 11.92
C VAL A 61 -3.40 -0.33 12.40
N THR A 62 -4.16 -1.23 13.01
CA THR A 62 -5.47 -0.95 13.58
C THR A 62 -5.46 -1.28 15.07
N ASN A 63 -5.85 -0.32 15.91
CA ASN A 63 -6.04 -0.55 17.34
C ASN A 63 -7.45 -1.07 17.58
N THR A 64 -7.57 -2.36 17.88
CA THR A 64 -8.85 -3.06 17.97
C THR A 64 -9.50 -2.92 19.36
N THR A 65 -10.80 -3.11 19.42
CA THR A 65 -11.56 -3.13 20.68
C THR A 65 -11.30 -4.39 21.52
N GLU A 66 -10.81 -5.44 20.87
CA GLU A 66 -10.51 -6.77 21.38
C GLU A 66 -9.16 -6.83 22.11
N GLY A 67 -8.52 -5.67 22.35
CA GLY A 67 -7.31 -5.58 23.17
C GLY A 67 -6.01 -5.94 22.44
N HIS A 68 -6.01 -5.96 21.10
CA HIS A 68 -4.81 -6.21 20.29
C HIS A 68 -4.64 -5.18 19.18
N LEU A 69 -3.43 -5.09 18.61
CA LEU A 69 -3.21 -4.37 17.36
C LEU A 69 -3.31 -5.38 16.22
N TYR A 70 -4.10 -5.08 15.20
CA TYR A 70 -4.13 -5.83 13.96
C TYR A 70 -3.25 -5.13 12.93
N VAL A 71 -2.29 -5.85 12.37
CA VAL A 71 -1.26 -5.32 11.48
C VAL A 71 -1.27 -6.09 10.17
N VAL A 72 -1.25 -5.36 9.06
CA VAL A 72 -1.11 -5.91 7.71
C VAL A 72 0.10 -5.26 7.03
N SER A 73 1.07 -6.07 6.59
CA SER A 73 2.29 -5.60 5.88
C SER A 73 2.55 -6.40 4.59
N ASN A 74 3.54 -5.97 3.80
CA ASN A 74 3.73 -6.46 2.44
C ASN A 74 4.18 -7.93 2.41
N ALA A 75 3.61 -8.70 1.48
CA ALA A 75 3.98 -10.10 1.27
C ALA A 75 5.47 -10.31 0.99
N GLY A 76 6.07 -9.44 0.16
CA GLY A 76 7.49 -9.51 -0.20
C GLY A 76 8.45 -9.18 0.96
N CYS A 77 7.92 -8.66 2.07
CA CYS A 77 8.69 -8.30 3.26
C CYS A 77 8.41 -9.22 4.45
N TRP A 78 7.56 -10.26 4.27
CA TRP A 78 7.10 -11.13 5.36
C TRP A 78 8.23 -11.60 6.27
N ASP A 79 9.29 -12.22 5.72
CA ASP A 79 10.38 -12.79 6.52
C ASP A 79 11.10 -11.73 7.35
N LYS A 80 11.33 -10.56 6.74
CA LYS A 80 11.99 -9.42 7.37
C LYS A 80 11.13 -8.83 8.50
N ASP A 81 9.87 -8.59 8.21
CA ASP A 81 8.93 -7.95 9.12
C ASP A 81 8.60 -8.85 10.30
N LEU A 82 8.38 -10.14 10.04
CA LEU A 82 8.09 -11.13 11.07
C LEU A 82 9.30 -11.30 12.00
N ALA A 83 10.51 -11.42 11.44
CA ALA A 83 11.73 -11.50 12.25
C ALA A 83 11.90 -10.25 13.13
N LEU A 84 11.70 -9.05 12.57
CA LEU A 84 11.78 -7.79 13.31
C LEU A 84 10.77 -7.74 14.47
N MET A 85 9.50 -8.07 14.21
CA MET A 85 8.46 -8.07 15.24
C MET A 85 8.74 -9.13 16.31
N GLN A 86 9.16 -10.33 15.94
CA GLN A 86 9.50 -11.40 16.87
C GLN A 86 10.69 -11.03 17.77
N ASP A 87 11.74 -10.46 17.22
CA ASP A 87 12.91 -10.05 18.00
C ASP A 87 12.58 -8.89 18.94
N LYS A 88 11.72 -7.96 18.52
CA LYS A 88 11.21 -6.90 19.41
C LYS A 88 10.31 -7.45 20.52
N VAL A 89 9.47 -8.45 20.24
CA VAL A 89 8.70 -9.14 21.28
C VAL A 89 9.65 -9.76 22.31
N LYS A 90 10.68 -10.50 21.89
CA LYS A 90 11.66 -11.11 22.80
C LYS A 90 12.40 -10.04 23.61
N GLU A 91 12.83 -8.95 22.99
CA GLU A 91 13.50 -7.82 23.67
C GLU A 91 12.62 -7.25 24.80
N PHE A 92 11.33 -7.04 24.52
CA PHE A 92 10.38 -6.50 25.50
C PHE A 92 10.07 -7.51 26.62
N GLN A 93 9.85 -8.78 26.28
CA GLN A 93 9.64 -9.85 27.26
C GLN A 93 10.84 -10.02 28.19
N ASN A 94 12.07 -9.94 27.66
CA ASN A 94 13.30 -9.97 28.45
C ASN A 94 13.43 -8.79 29.43
N ARG A 95 12.70 -7.69 29.19
CA ARG A 95 12.58 -6.54 30.10
C ARG A 95 11.36 -6.62 31.02
N GLY A 96 10.65 -7.75 31.05
CA GLY A 96 9.46 -7.97 31.86
C GLY A 96 8.18 -7.31 31.31
N SER A 97 8.17 -6.88 30.05
CA SER A 97 6.96 -6.32 29.42
C SER A 97 6.00 -7.43 28.98
N ALA A 98 4.69 -7.18 29.08
CA ALA A 98 3.68 -8.13 28.62
C ALA A 98 3.30 -7.81 27.17
N VAL A 99 3.92 -8.52 26.23
CA VAL A 99 3.65 -8.41 24.80
C VAL A 99 3.72 -9.79 24.13
N GLY A 100 2.88 -10.00 23.12
CA GLY A 100 2.86 -11.22 22.30
C GLY A 100 2.57 -10.90 20.84
N LEU A 101 2.91 -11.83 19.95
CA LEU A 101 2.71 -11.73 18.51
C LEU A 101 2.11 -13.05 18.00
N GLU A 102 1.08 -12.95 17.18
CA GLU A 102 0.44 -14.06 16.48
C GLU A 102 0.41 -13.74 14.99
N VAL A 103 0.74 -14.73 14.17
CA VAL A 103 0.50 -14.68 12.72
C VAL A 103 -0.88 -15.23 12.45
N ILE A 104 -1.68 -14.53 11.67
CA ILE A 104 -3.03 -14.95 11.29
C ILE A 104 -2.95 -15.72 9.96
N ASP A 105 -3.63 -16.85 9.88
CA ASP A 105 -3.73 -17.73 8.71
C ASP A 105 -5.00 -17.50 7.87
N ASN A 106 -5.72 -16.40 8.14
CA ASN A 106 -6.90 -15.98 7.39
C ASN A 106 -6.54 -15.64 5.94
N ALA A 107 -7.49 -15.83 5.04
CA ALA A 107 -7.46 -15.17 3.75
C ALA A 107 -7.77 -13.67 3.90
N LEU A 108 -7.36 -12.90 2.91
CA LEU A 108 -7.62 -11.46 2.83
C LEU A 108 -8.15 -11.11 1.43
N LEU A 109 -9.33 -10.49 1.40
CA LEU A 109 -10.00 -10.01 0.20
C LEU A 109 -10.15 -8.49 0.27
N ALA A 110 -9.97 -7.79 -0.84
CA ALA A 110 -10.23 -6.35 -0.92
C ALA A 110 -11.32 -6.07 -1.96
N LEU A 111 -12.40 -5.43 -1.55
CA LEU A 111 -13.48 -4.95 -2.42
C LEU A 111 -13.37 -3.44 -2.55
N GLN A 112 -13.10 -2.94 -3.76
CA GLN A 112 -12.65 -1.57 -3.97
C GLN A 112 -13.42 -0.91 -5.11
N GLY A 113 -13.92 0.30 -4.90
CA GLY A 113 -14.62 1.11 -5.89
C GLY A 113 -15.84 1.83 -5.29
N PRO A 114 -16.38 2.85 -5.96
CA PRO A 114 -17.49 3.68 -5.45
C PRO A 114 -18.76 2.90 -5.08
N THR A 115 -18.98 1.69 -5.61
CA THR A 115 -20.16 0.87 -5.25
C THR A 115 -19.85 -0.23 -4.23
N ALA A 116 -18.61 -0.32 -3.72
CA ALA A 116 -18.17 -1.39 -2.81
C ALA A 116 -19.00 -1.46 -1.52
N ALA A 117 -19.25 -0.33 -0.85
CA ALA A 117 -20.12 -0.29 0.32
C ALA A 117 -21.58 -0.63 -0.04
N GLY A 118 -21.98 -0.45 -1.30
CA GLY A 118 -23.30 -0.79 -1.81
C GLY A 118 -23.58 -2.28 -1.91
N VAL A 119 -22.53 -3.12 -1.95
CA VAL A 119 -22.63 -4.57 -2.21
C VAL A 119 -23.32 -5.32 -1.08
N ALA A 120 -23.19 -4.88 0.17
CA ALA A 120 -23.89 -5.45 1.32
C ALA A 120 -24.15 -4.39 2.40
N ASP A 121 -25.30 -4.48 3.08
CA ASP A 121 -25.68 -3.52 4.12
C ASP A 121 -24.71 -3.49 5.32
N ASP A 122 -24.02 -4.60 5.58
CA ASP A 122 -23.04 -4.71 6.66
C ASP A 122 -21.76 -3.91 6.40
N LEU A 123 -21.44 -3.65 5.12
CA LEU A 123 -20.25 -2.90 4.71
C LEU A 123 -20.44 -1.38 4.75
N ARG A 124 -21.68 -0.89 4.92
CA ARG A 124 -22.02 0.56 4.86
C ARG A 124 -21.69 1.34 6.13
N LYS A 125 -21.29 0.65 7.22
CA LYS A 125 -21.36 1.19 8.59
C LYS A 125 -20.03 1.72 9.14
N LEU A 126 -18.95 1.68 8.35
CA LEU A 126 -17.61 2.04 8.82
C LEU A 126 -17.12 3.35 8.18
N PRO A 127 -16.73 4.37 8.95
CA PRO A 127 -15.93 5.49 8.44
C PRO A 127 -14.56 5.03 7.90
N PHE A 128 -13.98 5.78 6.97
CA PHE A 128 -12.63 5.48 6.45
C PHE A 128 -11.59 5.35 7.58
N ARG A 129 -10.73 4.33 7.48
CA ARG A 129 -9.72 3.92 8.49
C ARG A 129 -10.29 3.47 9.83
N THR A 130 -11.51 2.95 9.83
CA THR A 130 -12.06 2.22 10.97
C THR A 130 -12.28 0.75 10.61
N SER A 131 -12.41 -0.09 11.63
CA SER A 131 -12.67 -1.52 11.47
C SER A 131 -13.73 -1.98 12.46
N ALA A 132 -14.41 -3.06 12.12
CA ALA A 132 -15.21 -3.84 13.06
C ALA A 132 -15.11 -5.32 12.73
N VAL A 133 -15.28 -6.17 13.74
CA VAL A 133 -15.57 -7.58 13.53
C VAL A 133 -17.06 -7.71 13.25
N MET A 134 -17.41 -8.29 12.11
CA MET A 134 -18.79 -8.42 11.64
C MET A 134 -19.04 -9.78 10.99
N GLU A 135 -20.32 -10.10 10.80
CA GLU A 135 -20.73 -11.19 9.92
C GLU A 135 -20.83 -10.66 8.49
N VAL A 136 -20.28 -11.39 7.53
CA VAL A 136 -20.24 -10.99 6.13
C VAL A 136 -20.70 -12.15 5.26
N PHE A 137 -21.86 -12.02 4.60
CA PHE A 137 -22.46 -13.09 3.78
C PHE A 137 -22.57 -14.44 4.54
N GLY A 138 -23.00 -14.39 5.81
CA GLY A 138 -23.14 -15.57 6.67
C GLY A 138 -21.84 -16.05 7.32
N VAL A 139 -20.70 -15.43 7.03
CA VAL A 139 -19.40 -15.75 7.64
C VAL A 139 -19.21 -14.88 8.87
N SER A 140 -19.36 -15.47 10.06
CA SER A 140 -19.21 -14.75 11.32
C SER A 140 -17.73 -14.45 11.65
N GLY A 141 -17.49 -13.35 12.37
CA GLY A 141 -16.19 -13.08 12.96
C GLY A 141 -15.14 -12.53 12.00
N CYS A 142 -15.54 -11.94 10.87
CA CYS A 142 -14.63 -11.32 9.91
C CYS A 142 -14.21 -9.92 10.40
N PRO A 143 -12.91 -9.65 10.62
CA PRO A 143 -12.41 -8.29 10.71
C PRO A 143 -12.56 -7.60 9.35
N VAL A 144 -13.41 -6.59 9.29
CA VAL A 144 -13.61 -5.74 8.12
C VAL A 144 -13.04 -4.37 8.42
N THR A 145 -12.13 -3.91 7.57
CA THR A 145 -11.49 -2.60 7.67
C THR A 145 -11.88 -1.75 6.47
N HIS A 146 -12.39 -0.54 6.71
CA HIS A 146 -12.61 0.43 5.64
C HIS A 146 -11.27 1.06 5.27
N CYS A 147 -10.55 0.40 4.38
CA CYS A 147 -9.27 0.82 3.81
C CYS A 147 -9.11 0.28 2.40
N GLY A 148 -7.97 0.57 1.78
CA GLY A 148 -7.64 -0.02 0.50
C GLY A 148 -6.46 0.63 -0.18
N TYR A 149 -6.08 0.03 -1.31
CA TYR A 149 -4.88 0.38 -2.06
C TYR A 149 -5.18 0.88 -3.48
N THR A 150 -6.37 1.44 -3.69
CA THR A 150 -6.83 1.91 -5.02
C THR A 150 -7.10 3.41 -5.07
N GLY A 151 -7.16 4.09 -3.92
CA GLY A 151 -7.63 5.49 -3.81
C GLY A 151 -9.13 5.67 -4.07
N LYS A 152 -9.90 4.58 -4.14
CA LYS A 152 -11.36 4.60 -4.09
C LYS A 152 -11.84 4.14 -2.71
N ASP A 153 -13.13 4.38 -2.46
CA ASP A 153 -13.86 3.76 -1.36
C ASP A 153 -13.76 2.23 -1.45
N GLY A 154 -13.90 1.54 -0.33
CA GLY A 154 -13.77 0.09 -0.27
C GLY A 154 -13.39 -0.45 1.09
N VAL A 155 -13.39 -1.78 1.17
CA VAL A 155 -13.07 -2.52 2.39
C VAL A 155 -12.04 -3.60 2.11
N GLU A 156 -11.31 -3.98 3.15
CA GLU A 156 -10.55 -5.22 3.24
C GLU A 156 -11.21 -6.13 4.28
N ILE A 157 -11.37 -7.41 3.93
CA ILE A 157 -12.07 -8.42 4.71
C ILE A 157 -11.09 -9.54 5.01
N SER A 158 -10.67 -9.64 6.27
CA SER A 158 -9.95 -10.80 6.79
C SER A 158 -10.97 -11.89 7.08
N VAL A 159 -10.82 -13.05 6.45
CA VAL A 159 -11.82 -14.12 6.49
C VAL A 159 -11.14 -15.46 6.78
N PRO A 160 -11.73 -16.34 7.62
CA PRO A 160 -11.20 -17.69 7.79
C PRO A 160 -10.98 -18.37 6.45
N THR A 161 -9.81 -19.02 6.29
CA THR A 161 -9.41 -19.58 4.99
C THR A 161 -10.39 -20.61 4.43
N SER A 162 -11.07 -21.36 5.30
CA SER A 162 -12.14 -22.30 4.91
C SER A 162 -13.36 -21.62 4.26
N GLU A 163 -13.61 -20.35 4.59
CA GLU A 163 -14.77 -19.58 4.14
C GLU A 163 -14.45 -18.61 2.99
N ALA A 164 -13.17 -18.48 2.64
CA ALA A 164 -12.70 -17.50 1.66
C ALA A 164 -13.36 -17.66 0.29
N VAL A 165 -13.53 -18.91 -0.18
CA VAL A 165 -14.16 -19.21 -1.47
C VAL A 165 -15.66 -18.91 -1.44
N HIS A 166 -16.35 -19.25 -0.34
CA HIS A 166 -17.76 -18.95 -0.14
C HIS A 166 -18.00 -17.43 -0.19
N LEU A 167 -17.25 -16.67 0.61
CA LEU A 167 -17.36 -15.22 0.64
C LEU A 167 -17.04 -14.57 -0.71
N ALA A 168 -15.95 -14.98 -1.38
CA ALA A 168 -15.61 -14.45 -2.69
C ALA A 168 -16.69 -14.75 -3.74
N THR A 169 -17.28 -15.96 -3.70
CA THR A 169 -18.37 -16.35 -4.60
C THR A 169 -19.61 -15.50 -4.35
N ALA A 170 -20.02 -15.33 -3.10
CA ALA A 170 -21.17 -14.51 -2.73
C ALA A 170 -21.00 -13.04 -3.16
N LEU A 171 -19.80 -12.47 -3.00
CA LEU A 171 -19.50 -11.12 -3.49
C LEU A 171 -19.63 -11.02 -5.03
N LEU A 172 -19.23 -12.06 -5.76
CA LEU A 172 -19.29 -12.09 -7.22
C LEU A 172 -20.70 -12.35 -7.79
N GLU A 173 -21.68 -12.72 -6.96
CA GLU A 173 -23.08 -12.80 -7.39
C GLU A 173 -23.66 -11.41 -7.71
N ASN A 174 -23.08 -10.35 -7.12
CA ASN A 174 -23.45 -8.99 -7.47
C ASN A 174 -22.84 -8.59 -8.83
N PRO A 175 -23.65 -8.22 -9.84
CA PRO A 175 -23.17 -7.94 -11.19
C PRO A 175 -22.26 -6.70 -11.30
N GLU A 176 -22.22 -5.85 -10.28
CA GLU A 176 -21.28 -4.71 -10.24
C GLU A 176 -19.86 -5.13 -9.86
N VAL A 177 -19.70 -6.30 -9.25
CA VAL A 177 -18.39 -6.80 -8.79
C VAL A 177 -17.70 -7.55 -9.91
N LYS A 178 -16.47 -7.14 -10.23
CA LYS A 178 -15.58 -7.91 -11.12
C LYS A 178 -14.28 -8.26 -10.43
N LEU A 179 -13.68 -9.37 -10.83
CA LEU A 179 -12.34 -9.72 -10.38
C LEU A 179 -11.29 -8.77 -11.01
N ALA A 180 -10.30 -8.38 -10.21
CA ALA A 180 -9.16 -7.57 -10.67
C ALA A 180 -7.83 -8.20 -10.25
N GLY A 181 -6.86 -8.15 -11.16
CA GLY A 181 -5.53 -8.74 -10.99
C GLY A 181 -4.43 -7.72 -10.66
N LEU A 182 -3.19 -8.20 -10.55
CA LEU A 182 -2.02 -7.40 -10.17
C LEU A 182 -1.80 -6.18 -11.09
N ALA A 183 -2.00 -6.29 -12.40
CA ALA A 183 -1.77 -5.17 -13.33
C ALA A 183 -2.77 -4.02 -13.14
N ALA A 184 -4.04 -4.34 -12.87
CA ALA A 184 -5.04 -3.34 -12.54
C ALA A 184 -4.76 -2.72 -11.15
N ARG A 185 -4.41 -3.56 -10.16
CA ARG A 185 -3.96 -3.09 -8.84
C ARG A 185 -2.82 -2.08 -8.97
N ASP A 186 -1.83 -2.39 -9.82
CA ASP A 186 -0.63 -1.55 -9.99
C ASP A 186 -0.97 -0.14 -10.50
N SER A 187 -1.69 -0.08 -11.61
CA SER A 187 -2.10 1.20 -12.20
C SER A 187 -3.05 2.01 -11.31
N LEU A 188 -3.93 1.35 -10.53
CA LEU A 188 -4.86 2.03 -9.61
C LEU A 188 -4.14 2.74 -8.46
N HIS A 189 -3.19 2.06 -7.80
CA HIS A 189 -2.44 2.64 -6.68
C HIS A 189 -1.50 3.75 -7.14
N LEU A 190 -0.94 3.63 -8.35
CA LEU A 190 -0.06 4.63 -8.93
C LEU A 190 -0.81 5.94 -9.21
N GLU A 191 -1.97 5.85 -9.84
CA GLU A 191 -2.86 7.01 -10.03
C GLU A 191 -3.34 7.61 -8.70
N ALA A 192 -3.51 6.78 -7.66
CA ALA A 192 -3.91 7.24 -6.32
C ALA A 192 -2.75 7.90 -5.53
N GLY A 193 -1.52 7.85 -6.04
CA GLY A 193 -0.37 8.44 -5.38
C GLY A 193 0.21 7.61 -4.22
N LEU A 194 -0.21 6.34 -4.08
CA LEU A 194 0.17 5.44 -2.98
C LEU A 194 1.50 4.73 -3.28
N CYS A 195 2.46 4.76 -2.35
CA CYS A 195 3.78 4.13 -2.56
C CYS A 195 3.68 2.61 -2.72
N LEU A 196 4.61 2.03 -3.48
CA LEU A 196 4.92 0.60 -3.51
C LEU A 196 6.30 0.42 -2.87
N TYR A 197 6.36 -0.26 -1.74
CA TYR A 197 7.63 -0.59 -1.09
C TYR A 197 8.52 -1.44 -2.01
N GLY A 198 9.83 -1.15 -1.99
CA GLY A 198 10.81 -1.74 -2.91
C GLY A 198 10.92 -1.02 -4.26
N ASN A 199 10.01 -0.09 -4.55
CA ASN A 199 10.06 0.78 -5.73
C ASN A 199 10.17 2.25 -5.35
N ASP A 200 9.13 2.79 -4.72
CA ASP A 200 9.05 4.22 -4.41
C ASP A 200 9.67 4.58 -3.08
N ILE A 201 9.71 3.62 -2.16
CA ILE A 201 10.30 3.74 -0.84
C ILE A 201 11.05 2.46 -0.53
N ASP A 202 12.15 2.60 0.18
CA ASP A 202 13.05 1.56 0.63
C ASP A 202 13.80 2.02 1.90
N GLU A 203 14.72 1.20 2.37
CA GLU A 203 15.53 1.43 3.59
C GLU A 203 16.49 2.64 3.46
N HIS A 204 16.65 3.21 2.27
CA HIS A 204 17.46 4.40 1.98
C HIS A 204 16.62 5.65 1.70
N THR A 205 15.29 5.56 1.87
CA THR A 205 14.38 6.70 1.75
C THR A 205 13.78 7.04 3.10
N THR A 206 13.86 8.31 3.51
CA THR A 206 13.18 8.74 4.73
C THR A 206 11.71 9.09 4.46
N PRO A 207 10.85 9.13 5.50
CA PRO A 207 9.48 9.66 5.34
C PRO A 207 9.43 11.11 4.82
N GLY A 208 10.47 11.92 5.11
CA GLY A 208 10.58 13.28 4.59
C GLY A 208 10.86 13.31 3.09
N GLU A 209 11.80 12.50 2.62
CA GLU A 209 12.11 12.35 1.19
C GLU A 209 10.96 11.69 0.43
N GLY A 210 10.35 10.65 1.00
CA GLY A 210 9.25 9.89 0.39
C GLY A 210 7.92 10.64 0.32
N SER A 211 7.85 11.92 0.70
CA SER A 211 6.60 12.69 0.79
C SER A 211 5.55 12.02 1.70
N LEU A 212 6.02 11.38 2.77
CA LEU A 212 5.22 10.64 3.76
C LEU A 212 5.25 11.30 5.14
N GLY A 213 5.70 12.56 5.25
CA GLY A 213 5.78 13.25 6.54
C GLY A 213 4.46 13.26 7.33
N TRP A 214 3.31 13.14 6.66
CA TRP A 214 1.99 13.04 7.28
C TRP A 214 1.80 11.79 8.17
N THR A 215 2.56 10.72 7.96
CA THR A 215 2.48 9.48 8.78
C THR A 215 3.08 9.67 10.17
N LEU A 216 3.95 10.67 10.36
CA LEU A 216 4.62 10.93 11.62
C LEU A 216 3.67 11.65 12.58
N GLY A 217 3.20 10.93 13.61
CA GLY A 217 2.28 11.49 14.61
C GLY A 217 2.85 12.69 15.35
N LYS A 218 1.99 13.69 15.65
CA LYS A 218 2.38 14.96 16.30
C LYS A 218 3.19 14.76 17.59
N ARG A 219 2.74 13.85 18.48
CA ARG A 219 3.46 13.50 19.71
C ARG A 219 4.86 12.97 19.41
N ARG A 220 4.98 12.02 18.48
CA ARG A 220 6.24 11.36 18.10
C ARG A 220 7.28 12.37 17.59
N ARG A 221 6.84 13.34 16.78
CA ARG A 221 7.71 14.44 16.30
C ARG A 221 8.26 15.29 17.44
N ALA A 222 7.47 15.51 18.50
CA ALA A 222 7.87 16.36 19.62
C ALA A 222 8.87 15.67 20.55
N ILE A 223 8.64 14.39 20.87
CA ILE A 223 9.48 13.64 21.83
C ILE A 223 10.62 12.85 21.18
N MET A 224 10.60 12.70 19.85
CA MET A 224 11.67 12.08 19.05
C MET A 224 12.03 10.65 19.48
N ASP A 225 11.04 9.87 19.91
CA ASP A 225 11.16 8.52 20.46
C ASP A 225 10.94 7.41 19.42
N PHE A 226 11.35 7.64 18.16
CA PHE A 226 11.30 6.65 17.08
C PHE A 226 12.66 6.53 16.40
N PRO A 227 13.00 5.37 15.81
CA PRO A 227 14.26 5.21 15.09
C PRO A 227 14.39 6.20 13.94
N GLY A 228 15.59 6.76 13.80
CA GLY A 228 15.85 7.76 12.77
C GLY A 228 15.27 9.15 13.06
N ALA A 229 14.61 9.39 14.20
CA ALA A 229 14.01 10.70 14.51
C ALA A 229 15.00 11.87 14.40
N LYS A 230 16.27 11.65 14.78
CA LYS A 230 17.35 12.65 14.67
C LYS A 230 17.63 13.10 13.24
N VAL A 231 17.33 12.26 12.23
CA VAL A 231 17.47 12.58 10.81
C VAL A 231 16.13 13.07 10.23
N ILE A 232 15.05 12.37 10.56
CA ILE A 232 13.73 12.56 9.97
C ILE A 232 13.09 13.87 10.44
N VAL A 233 13.13 14.19 11.74
CA VAL A 233 12.45 15.39 12.28
C VAL A 233 13.01 16.69 11.70
N PRO A 234 14.34 16.89 11.58
CA PRO A 234 14.89 18.05 10.87
C PRO A 234 14.40 18.18 9.42
N GLN A 235 14.30 17.07 8.68
CA GLN A 235 13.84 17.05 7.29
C GLN A 235 12.39 17.51 7.10
N LEU A 236 11.53 17.40 8.14
CA LEU A 236 10.16 17.89 8.07
C LEU A 236 10.04 19.41 8.16
N LYS A 237 11.03 20.07 8.76
CA LYS A 237 11.07 21.53 8.95
C LYS A 237 11.90 22.23 7.89
N GLY A 238 12.88 21.53 7.31
CA GLY A 238 13.82 22.06 6.32
C GLY A 238 13.65 21.47 4.93
N GLU A 239 14.65 21.72 4.08
CA GLU A 239 14.72 21.15 2.74
C GLU A 239 15.28 19.73 2.80
N VAL A 240 14.66 18.82 2.04
CA VAL A 240 15.20 17.48 1.75
C VAL A 240 15.99 17.55 0.44
N GLN A 241 17.11 16.82 0.36
CA GLN A 241 17.96 16.83 -0.84
C GLN A 241 17.20 16.34 -2.07
N ARG A 242 16.28 15.39 -1.89
CA ARG A 242 15.38 14.84 -2.90
C ARG A 242 13.99 14.62 -2.30
N ARG A 243 12.97 14.66 -3.15
CA ARG A 243 11.57 14.41 -2.78
C ARG A 243 10.90 13.54 -3.83
N ARG A 244 10.07 12.60 -3.37
CA ARG A 244 9.19 11.80 -4.23
C ARG A 244 8.11 12.69 -4.82
N VAL A 245 7.95 12.63 -6.14
CA VAL A 245 6.95 13.37 -6.91
C VAL A 245 6.18 12.45 -7.84
N GLY A 246 4.95 12.84 -8.18
CA GLY A 246 4.19 12.27 -9.29
C GLY A 246 4.51 12.99 -10.59
N LEU A 247 4.59 12.25 -11.69
CA LEU A 247 4.90 12.75 -13.03
C LEU A 247 3.77 12.39 -13.98
N ILE A 248 3.41 13.32 -14.86
CA ILE A 248 2.55 13.09 -16.02
C ILE A 248 3.42 13.27 -17.26
N CYS A 249 3.55 12.23 -18.08
CA CYS A 249 4.44 12.19 -19.22
C CYS A 249 3.66 12.10 -20.53
N GLU A 250 4.14 12.81 -21.54
CA GLU A 250 3.64 12.70 -22.92
C GLU A 250 4.49 11.69 -23.71
N GLY A 251 3.92 11.11 -24.78
CA GLY A 251 4.63 10.17 -25.65
C GLY A 251 4.73 8.75 -25.09
N VAL A 252 5.94 8.18 -25.07
CA VAL A 252 6.18 6.77 -24.72
C VAL A 252 6.05 6.57 -23.20
N PRO A 253 5.44 5.46 -22.74
CA PRO A 253 5.40 5.13 -21.32
C PRO A 253 6.80 5.07 -20.71
N THR A 254 6.95 5.68 -19.54
CA THR A 254 8.17 5.57 -18.74
C THR A 254 8.05 4.41 -17.76
N TRP A 255 9.20 3.86 -17.38
CA TRP A 255 9.33 2.69 -16.52
C TRP A 255 10.35 2.99 -15.42
N ALA A 256 10.47 2.09 -14.45
CA ALA A 256 11.46 2.21 -13.38
C ALA A 256 12.89 2.41 -13.91
N HIS A 257 13.72 3.09 -13.12
CA HIS A 257 15.14 3.36 -13.36
C HIS A 257 15.47 4.32 -14.50
N ARG A 258 14.47 4.98 -15.11
CA ARG A 258 14.72 6.02 -16.14
C ARG A 258 15.25 7.31 -15.51
N PRO A 259 16.33 7.91 -16.04
CA PRO A 259 16.81 9.20 -15.59
C PRO A 259 15.77 10.30 -15.82
N ILE A 260 15.58 11.14 -14.82
CA ILE A 260 14.83 12.39 -14.90
C ILE A 260 15.85 13.50 -15.17
N LEU A 261 15.60 14.31 -16.18
CA LEU A 261 16.47 15.41 -16.60
C LEU A 261 15.78 16.76 -16.39
N SER A 262 16.56 17.81 -16.12
CA SER A 262 16.10 19.19 -16.21
C SER A 262 15.80 19.58 -17.66
N MET A 263 15.27 20.79 -17.89
CA MET A 263 15.03 21.29 -19.25
C MET A 263 16.34 21.55 -20.01
N GLU A 264 17.44 21.76 -19.28
CA GLU A 264 18.80 21.91 -19.80
C GLU A 264 19.49 20.55 -20.05
N GLY A 265 18.80 19.42 -19.83
CA GLY A 265 19.32 18.08 -20.06
C GLY A 265 20.22 17.52 -18.95
N THR A 266 20.33 18.21 -17.80
CA THR A 266 21.10 17.71 -16.66
C THR A 266 20.32 16.64 -15.91
N MET A 267 20.94 15.52 -15.53
CA MET A 267 20.28 14.50 -14.69
C MET A 267 19.98 15.06 -13.30
N ILE A 268 18.71 15.02 -12.91
CA ILE A 268 18.19 15.54 -11.64
C ILE A 268 17.43 14.48 -10.84
N GLY A 269 17.37 13.23 -11.28
CA GLY A 269 16.59 12.24 -10.57
C GLY A 269 16.41 10.94 -11.31
N THR A 270 15.55 10.10 -10.76
CA THR A 270 15.26 8.77 -11.32
C THR A 270 13.79 8.43 -11.09
N VAL A 271 13.16 7.85 -12.11
CA VAL A 271 11.83 7.25 -12.05
C VAL A 271 11.88 5.97 -11.21
N THR A 272 10.99 5.83 -10.24
CA THR A 272 10.87 4.62 -9.40
C THR A 272 9.91 3.60 -10.01
N ARG A 273 8.86 4.09 -10.68
CA ARG A 273 7.88 3.29 -11.40
C ARG A 273 7.08 4.17 -12.37
N GLY A 274 6.46 3.54 -13.37
CA GLY A 274 5.56 4.23 -14.29
C GLY A 274 4.73 3.26 -15.12
N CYS A 275 3.55 3.70 -15.51
CA CYS A 275 2.67 2.99 -16.42
C CYS A 275 1.72 3.96 -17.16
N PRO A 276 1.07 3.53 -18.25
CA PRO A 276 -0.08 4.24 -18.79
C PRO A 276 -1.20 4.34 -17.75
N SER A 277 -1.80 5.53 -17.61
CA SER A 277 -2.98 5.79 -16.78
C SER A 277 -4.26 5.64 -17.62
N PRO A 278 -5.09 4.62 -17.34
CA PRO A 278 -6.39 4.46 -17.99
C PRO A 278 -7.33 5.65 -17.78
N CYS A 279 -7.32 6.27 -16.59
CA CYS A 279 -8.22 7.37 -16.29
C CYS A 279 -7.82 8.67 -16.99
N LEU A 280 -6.52 8.99 -17.03
CA LEU A 280 -6.02 10.25 -17.58
C LEU A 280 -5.73 10.16 -19.08
N LYS A 281 -5.66 8.96 -19.66
CA LYS A 281 -5.19 8.72 -21.03
C LYS A 281 -3.81 9.34 -21.30
N LYS A 282 -2.95 9.30 -20.27
CA LYS A 282 -1.57 9.79 -20.28
C LYS A 282 -0.67 8.77 -19.60
N ASN A 283 0.64 8.93 -19.69
CA ASN A 283 1.55 8.12 -18.88
C ASN A 283 1.73 8.79 -17.52
N VAL A 284 1.71 8.00 -16.46
CA VAL A 284 1.97 8.48 -15.10
C VAL A 284 3.15 7.73 -14.51
N ALA A 285 3.89 8.40 -13.64
CA ALA A 285 5.03 7.82 -12.97
C ALA A 285 5.26 8.44 -11.59
N MET A 286 6.10 7.79 -10.81
CA MET A 286 6.72 8.36 -9.63
C MET A 286 8.23 8.39 -9.80
N GLY A 287 8.87 9.31 -9.10
CA GLY A 287 10.32 9.39 -9.05
C GLY A 287 10.79 10.39 -8.00
N TYR A 288 12.10 10.47 -7.83
CA TYR A 288 12.73 11.42 -6.92
C TYR A 288 13.43 12.53 -7.69
N VAL A 289 13.22 13.77 -7.26
CA VAL A 289 13.91 14.97 -7.78
C VAL A 289 14.33 15.88 -6.62
N PRO A 290 15.35 16.74 -6.76
CA PRO A 290 15.64 17.78 -5.79
C PRO A 290 14.43 18.64 -5.48
N SER A 291 14.32 19.10 -4.22
CA SER A 291 13.16 19.87 -3.75
C SER A 291 12.83 21.08 -4.63
N LYS A 292 13.85 21.72 -5.22
CA LYS A 292 13.69 22.86 -6.15
C LYS A 292 12.94 22.55 -7.46
N TYR A 293 12.81 21.27 -7.83
CA TYR A 293 12.09 20.83 -9.04
C TYR A 293 10.68 20.28 -8.73
N THR A 294 10.22 20.41 -7.49
CA THR A 294 8.86 20.00 -7.13
C THR A 294 7.85 20.98 -7.76
N GLY A 295 6.88 20.45 -8.50
CA GLY A 295 5.88 21.27 -9.21
C GLY A 295 6.37 21.94 -10.51
N THR A 296 7.58 21.64 -10.99
CA THR A 296 8.14 22.21 -12.23
C THR A 296 8.03 21.26 -13.43
N ARG A 297 8.12 21.79 -14.65
CA ARG A 297 8.31 20.97 -15.87
C ARG A 297 9.71 20.37 -15.89
N ILE A 298 9.79 19.08 -16.21
CA ILE A 298 11.03 18.29 -16.31
C ILE A 298 10.93 17.35 -17.52
N SER A 299 12.05 16.75 -17.94
CA SER A 299 12.07 15.76 -19.01
C SER A 299 12.52 14.39 -18.49
N ILE A 300 12.19 13.32 -19.21
CA ILE A 300 12.62 11.96 -18.87
C ILE A 300 13.43 11.42 -20.04
N HIS A 301 14.61 10.88 -19.75
CA HIS A 301 15.43 10.27 -20.77
C HIS A 301 14.80 8.94 -21.21
N LEU A 302 14.34 8.90 -22.45
CA LEU A 302 13.93 7.68 -23.13
C LEU A 302 15.06 7.24 -24.08
N PRO A 303 15.42 5.96 -24.11
CA PRO A 303 16.36 5.47 -25.10
C PRO A 303 15.77 5.68 -26.49
N PRO A 304 16.61 5.88 -27.52
CA PRO A 304 16.14 6.04 -28.89
C PRO A 304 15.27 4.86 -29.31
N SER A 305 14.12 5.15 -29.94
CA SER A 305 13.21 4.13 -30.46
C SER A 305 13.94 3.31 -31.55
N PRO A 306 13.84 1.97 -31.54
CA PRO A 306 14.34 1.13 -32.64
C PRO A 306 13.69 1.46 -34.00
N GLN A 307 12.55 2.15 -34.00
CA GLN A 307 11.82 2.58 -35.21
C GLN A 307 12.25 3.96 -35.73
N ALA A 308 13.25 4.61 -35.10
CA ALA A 308 13.85 5.84 -35.59
C ALA A 308 15.16 5.54 -36.35
N LYS A 309 15.05 4.80 -37.45
CA LYS A 309 16.05 4.71 -38.52
C LYS A 309 15.34 4.58 -39.86
#